data_AF-A0A940CMC8-F1
#
_entry.id   AF-A0A940CMC8-F1
#
_cell.length_a   1.000
_cell.length_b   1.000
_cell.length_c   1.000
_cell.angle_alpha   90.00
_cell.angle_beta   90.00
_cell.angle_gamma   90.00
#
_symmetry.space_group_name_H-M   'P 1'
#
loop_
_entity.id
_entity.type
_entity.pdbx_description
1 polymer ?
#
loop_
_entity_poly.entity_id
_entity_poly.type
_entity_poly.pdbx_seq_one_letter_code
_entity_poly.pdbx_strand_id
1 'polypeptide(L)'
;MKLFRIINLIFLFSLVLITEVYSAVYSAKTSASTYKITITRIELCETGSSSTTCTNPKAIYDGGDSGLIDIASTTAGAAAASLGSLTKATMGTSYTWMQVTMKRAVTISGGGTALSKSDQACYTDGTAGTNTTSALGSTTAGDEADTVVFMGISGTTGPNDNVNTTTAGDGTGTDSTAGVFDSGDDYLEWRGELTAPFILKAGSIPSAKIAFGTSAALGFYNTNTTNNDCDTRAAGVAHGFYAAEPDVTITLY
;
A
#
# COMPACT_ATOMS: atom_id res chain seq x y z
N MET A 1 20.16 -32.60 -17.13
CA MET A 1 19.16 -32.70 -16.04
C MET A 1 19.77 -32.14 -14.76
N LYS A 2 19.05 -31.19 -14.15
CA LYS A 2 19.04 -30.82 -12.72
C LYS A 2 20.37 -30.39 -12.07
N LEU A 3 20.57 -29.07 -12.00
CA LEU A 3 21.10 -28.45 -10.79
C LEU A 3 20.04 -27.52 -10.20
N PHE A 4 19.31 -28.04 -9.22
CA PHE A 4 18.69 -27.24 -8.18
C PHE A 4 19.77 -26.87 -7.17
N ARG A 5 19.87 -25.59 -6.81
CA ARG A 5 20.28 -25.08 -5.50
C ARG A 5 20.13 -23.55 -5.50
N ILE A 6 18.91 -23.11 -5.22
CA ILE A 6 18.61 -21.74 -4.79
C ILE A 6 19.15 -21.63 -3.36
N ILE A 7 20.10 -20.72 -3.17
CA ILE A 7 20.63 -20.32 -1.87
C ILE A 7 19.56 -19.46 -1.22
N ASN A 8 18.68 -20.09 -0.44
CA ASN A 8 17.83 -19.45 0.55
C ASN A 8 18.46 -19.77 1.90
N LEU A 9 19.35 -18.90 2.38
CA LEU A 9 20.02 -19.07 3.67
C LEU A 9 20.26 -17.69 4.30
N ILE A 10 19.55 -17.46 5.41
CA ILE A 10 19.91 -16.57 6.52
C ILE A 10 19.70 -15.06 6.28
N PHE A 11 18.48 -14.60 6.57
CA PHE A 11 18.25 -13.34 7.29
C PHE A 11 17.07 -13.53 8.25
N LEU A 12 17.24 -14.45 9.21
CA LEU A 12 16.36 -14.58 10.36
C LEU A 12 17.21 -14.41 11.63
N PHE A 13 16.91 -13.34 12.37
CA PHE A 13 17.17 -13.16 13.80
C PHE A 13 18.61 -12.93 14.29
N SER A 14 18.95 -11.64 14.48
CA SER A 14 19.63 -11.14 15.70
C SER A 14 19.45 -9.62 15.75
N LEU A 15 18.36 -9.08 16.30
CA LEU A 15 18.23 -8.74 17.72
C LEU A 15 19.30 -7.75 18.21
N VAL A 16 19.13 -6.46 17.93
CA VAL A 16 19.56 -5.35 18.80
C VAL A 16 18.55 -4.20 18.69
N LEU A 17 17.62 -4.18 19.66
CA LEU A 17 17.13 -3.01 20.40
C LEU A 17 17.27 -1.64 19.70
N ILE A 18 16.16 -1.09 19.22
CA ILE A 18 15.90 0.33 19.41
C ILE A 18 14.67 0.43 20.29
N THR A 19 14.93 0.92 21.48
CA THR A 19 14.03 1.15 22.59
C THR A 19 12.94 2.15 22.22
N GLU A 20 11.73 1.86 22.69
CA GLU A 20 10.61 2.78 22.79
C GLU A 20 11.05 4.14 23.32
N VAL A 21 10.73 5.22 22.60
CA VAL A 21 10.50 6.52 23.24
C VAL A 21 9.46 7.28 22.41
N TYR A 22 8.41 7.72 23.11
CA TYR A 22 7.31 8.61 22.71
C TYR A 22 5.98 7.94 22.29
N SER A 23 5.27 7.47 23.32
CA SER A 23 3.85 7.73 23.59
C SER A 23 2.82 7.46 22.48
N ALA A 24 2.37 6.19 22.40
CA ALA A 24 1.37 5.64 21.45
C ALA A 24 1.77 5.86 19.98
N VAL A 25 1.94 4.82 19.16
CA VAL A 25 0.87 4.08 18.49
C VAL A 25 1.53 2.84 17.87
N TYR A 26 1.04 1.64 18.18
CA TYR A 26 1.42 0.45 17.39
C TYR A 26 0.17 -0.15 16.78
N SER A 27 0.02 0.12 15.49
CA SER A 27 -0.90 -0.55 14.61
C SER A 27 -0.36 -1.92 14.28
N ALA A 28 -0.80 -2.92 15.03
CA ALA A 28 -0.38 -4.27 14.76
C ALA A 28 -0.95 -4.71 13.40
N LYS A 29 -0.19 -5.54 12.67
CA LYS A 29 -0.46 -5.91 11.28
C LYS A 29 -0.56 -7.42 11.13
N THR A 30 -1.34 -7.86 10.15
CA THR A 30 -1.50 -9.26 9.77
C THR A 30 -1.56 -9.40 8.25
N SER A 31 -1.57 -10.64 7.79
CA SER A 31 -1.77 -10.96 6.37
C SER A 31 -3.17 -10.61 5.92
N ALA A 32 -3.31 -10.10 4.70
CA ALA A 32 -4.61 -9.91 4.05
C ALA A 32 -5.00 -11.16 3.24
N SER A 33 -6.22 -11.66 3.44
CA SER A 33 -6.84 -12.75 2.67
C SER A 33 -7.21 -12.29 1.25
N THR A 34 -7.74 -11.08 1.14
CA THR A 34 -7.96 -10.35 -0.12
C THR A 34 -7.40 -8.94 0.05
N TYR A 35 -6.91 -8.33 -1.01
CA TYR A 35 -6.54 -6.92 -0.98
C TYR A 35 -6.72 -6.31 -2.37
N LYS A 36 -7.85 -5.65 -2.59
CA LYS A 36 -8.25 -5.11 -3.88
C LYS A 36 -8.04 -3.59 -3.91
N ILE A 37 -7.18 -3.16 -4.83
CA ILE A 37 -6.87 -1.75 -5.08
C ILE A 37 -7.43 -1.29 -6.41
N THR A 38 -7.53 0.03 -6.58
CA THR A 38 -7.88 0.67 -7.85
C THR A 38 -6.86 1.74 -8.18
N ILE A 39 -6.11 1.52 -9.25
CA ILE A 39 -5.10 2.44 -9.77
C ILE A 39 -5.78 3.40 -10.74
N THR A 40 -5.40 4.67 -10.71
CA THR A 40 -5.92 5.70 -11.64
C THR A 40 -4.84 6.25 -12.56
N ARG A 41 -3.57 6.19 -12.13
CA ARG A 41 -2.43 6.73 -12.87
C ARG A 41 -1.14 6.01 -12.50
N ILE A 42 -0.26 5.83 -13.48
CA ILE A 42 1.10 5.33 -13.28
C ILE A 42 2.07 6.21 -14.06
N GLU A 43 3.10 6.67 -13.37
CA GLU A 43 4.14 7.56 -13.89
C GLU A 43 5.53 6.99 -13.64
N LEU A 44 6.40 7.13 -14.63
CA LEU A 44 7.83 6.92 -14.45
C LEU A 44 8.49 8.23 -14.04
N CYS A 45 9.38 8.16 -13.06
CA CYS A 45 10.07 9.30 -12.48
C CYS A 45 11.58 9.22 -12.79
N GLU A 46 12.14 10.31 -13.27
CA GLU A 46 13.53 10.37 -13.75
C GLU A 46 14.55 10.25 -12.60
N THR A 47 15.82 10.07 -12.95
CA THR A 47 16.94 10.19 -12.01
C THR A 47 16.88 11.52 -11.24
N GLY A 48 17.06 11.47 -9.92
CA GLY A 48 16.89 12.61 -9.01
C GLY A 48 15.61 12.54 -8.17
N SER A 49 14.73 11.58 -8.49
CA SER A 49 13.56 11.23 -7.68
C SER A 49 13.97 10.57 -6.35
N SER A 50 13.05 10.59 -5.39
CA SER A 50 13.20 10.03 -4.05
C SER A 50 11.88 9.45 -3.56
N SER A 51 11.85 8.94 -2.33
CA SER A 51 10.59 8.57 -1.68
C SER A 51 9.61 9.74 -1.63
N THR A 52 10.08 10.97 -1.48
CA THR A 52 9.23 12.16 -1.32
C THR A 52 8.93 12.92 -2.62
N THR A 53 9.59 12.61 -3.73
CA THR A 53 9.49 13.44 -4.94
C THR A 53 9.63 12.62 -6.22
N CYS A 54 8.69 12.77 -7.14
CA CYS A 54 8.80 12.27 -8.52
C CYS A 54 9.27 13.38 -9.45
N THR A 55 10.52 13.30 -9.92
CA THR A 55 11.10 14.29 -10.83
C THR A 55 10.72 13.98 -12.27
N ASN A 56 10.26 15.01 -13.01
CA ASN A 56 9.86 14.93 -14.42
C ASN A 56 8.94 13.71 -14.70
N PRO A 57 7.76 13.64 -14.05
CA PRO A 57 6.87 12.51 -14.17
C PRO A 57 6.46 12.28 -15.62
N LYS A 58 6.48 11.01 -16.04
CA LYS A 58 6.02 10.57 -17.35
C LYS A 58 4.92 9.53 -17.21
N ALA A 59 3.69 9.93 -17.52
CA ALA A 59 2.55 9.02 -17.50
C ALA A 59 2.71 7.88 -18.51
N ILE A 60 2.66 6.65 -18.00
CA ILE A 60 2.56 5.41 -18.78
C ILE A 60 1.16 4.80 -18.67
N TYR A 61 0.39 5.19 -17.66
CA TYR A 61 -1.04 4.93 -17.52
C TYR A 61 -1.75 6.18 -16.99
N ASP A 62 -2.82 6.56 -17.66
CA ASP A 62 -3.67 7.73 -17.40
C ASP A 62 -5.14 7.44 -17.78
N GLY A 63 -5.51 6.15 -17.79
CA GLY A 63 -6.79 5.67 -18.29
C GLY A 63 -7.97 5.83 -17.32
N GLY A 64 -7.77 6.41 -16.14
CA GLY A 64 -8.77 6.45 -15.08
C GLY A 64 -8.82 5.15 -14.29
N ASP A 65 -10.01 4.77 -13.80
CA ASP A 65 -10.20 3.62 -12.92
C ASP A 65 -9.76 2.29 -13.56
N SER A 66 -8.78 1.60 -12.96
CA SER A 66 -8.28 0.30 -13.43
C SER A 66 -9.26 -0.87 -13.26
N GLY A 67 -10.39 -0.65 -12.57
CA GLY A 67 -11.13 -1.71 -11.90
C GLY A 67 -10.38 -2.23 -10.67
N LEU A 68 -10.91 -3.30 -10.07
CA LEU A 68 -10.32 -3.93 -8.89
C LEU A 68 -9.18 -4.86 -9.28
N ILE A 69 -8.00 -4.64 -8.69
CA ILE A 69 -6.85 -5.55 -8.77
C ILE A 69 -6.61 -6.13 -7.39
N ASP A 70 -6.82 -7.44 -7.24
CA ASP A 70 -6.53 -8.14 -6.00
C ASP A 70 -5.04 -8.46 -5.87
N ILE A 71 -4.31 -7.66 -5.09
CA ILE A 71 -2.87 -7.80 -4.86
C ILE A 71 -2.49 -8.91 -3.87
N ALA A 72 -3.46 -9.55 -3.22
CA ALA A 72 -3.23 -10.80 -2.50
C ALA A 72 -3.22 -12.03 -3.44
N SER A 73 -3.68 -11.87 -4.69
CA SER A 73 -3.68 -12.93 -5.69
C SER A 73 -2.31 -13.15 -6.34
N THR A 74 -2.03 -14.39 -6.74
CA THR A 74 -0.84 -14.75 -7.53
C THR A 74 -0.79 -14.13 -8.93
N THR A 75 -1.92 -13.64 -9.45
CA THR A 75 -2.03 -13.00 -10.77
C THR A 75 -1.93 -11.47 -10.72
N ALA A 76 -1.86 -10.88 -9.52
CA ALA A 76 -1.86 -9.44 -9.30
C ALA A 76 -0.79 -8.70 -10.11
N GLY A 77 0.43 -9.24 -10.09
CA GLY A 77 1.57 -8.65 -10.78
C GLY A 77 1.36 -8.50 -12.28
N ALA A 78 0.73 -9.50 -12.91
CA ALA A 78 0.41 -9.46 -14.34
C ALA A 78 -0.69 -8.45 -14.65
N ALA A 79 -1.72 -8.37 -13.80
CA ALA A 79 -2.78 -7.38 -13.93
C ALA A 79 -2.24 -5.95 -13.83
N ALA A 80 -1.44 -5.66 -12.79
CA ALA A 80 -0.81 -4.35 -12.62
C ALA A 80 0.15 -3.99 -13.77
N ALA A 81 0.98 -4.95 -14.20
CA ALA A 81 1.90 -4.75 -15.32
C ALA A 81 1.19 -4.48 -16.66
N SER A 82 -0.07 -4.92 -16.82
CA SER A 82 -0.86 -4.70 -18.03
C SER A 82 -1.49 -3.32 -18.15
N LEU A 83 -1.56 -2.53 -17.07
CA LEU A 83 -2.16 -1.20 -17.09
C LEU A 83 -1.29 -0.18 -17.85
N GLY A 84 0.01 -0.19 -17.60
CA GLY A 84 0.95 0.79 -18.13
C GLY A 84 1.54 0.41 -19.48
N SER A 85 1.76 1.41 -20.34
CA SER A 85 2.48 1.24 -21.60
C SER A 85 3.87 1.87 -21.51
N LEU A 86 4.90 1.07 -21.25
CA LEU A 86 6.30 1.52 -21.16
C LEU A 86 6.82 2.15 -22.47
N THR A 87 6.17 1.89 -23.60
CA THR A 87 6.48 2.55 -24.89
C THR A 87 6.17 4.05 -24.86
N LYS A 88 5.38 4.54 -23.90
CA LYS A 88 5.15 5.98 -23.66
C LYS A 88 6.36 6.66 -23.02
N ALA A 89 7.31 5.91 -22.45
CA ALA A 89 8.51 6.48 -21.85
C ALA A 89 9.35 7.26 -22.88
N THR A 90 10.04 8.30 -22.43
CA THR A 90 10.93 9.06 -23.30
C THR A 90 12.17 8.23 -23.62
N MET A 91 12.45 8.04 -24.91
CA MET A 91 13.57 7.22 -25.37
C MET A 91 14.91 7.81 -24.91
N GLY A 92 15.78 6.97 -24.36
CA GLY A 92 17.09 7.39 -23.84
C GLY A 92 17.06 8.07 -22.46
N THR A 93 15.88 8.37 -21.90
CA THR A 93 15.73 8.90 -20.54
C THR A 93 15.89 7.77 -19.51
N SER A 94 16.59 8.08 -18.40
CA SER A 94 16.75 7.19 -17.26
C SER A 94 15.69 7.44 -16.21
N TYR A 95 14.88 6.42 -15.93
CA TYR A 95 13.88 6.41 -14.88
C TYR A 95 14.39 5.56 -13.72
N THR A 96 14.20 6.03 -12.49
CA THR A 96 14.71 5.35 -11.27
C THR A 96 13.61 5.07 -10.25
N TRP A 97 12.46 5.73 -10.39
CA TRP A 97 11.31 5.59 -9.52
C TRP A 97 10.03 5.46 -10.34
N MET A 98 8.98 4.93 -9.73
CA MET A 98 7.62 4.90 -10.25
C MET A 98 6.68 5.53 -9.24
N GLN A 99 5.80 6.42 -9.71
CA GLN A 99 4.71 6.98 -8.93
C GLN A 99 3.39 6.35 -9.40
N VAL A 100 2.56 5.94 -8.44
CA VAL A 100 1.25 5.36 -8.69
C VAL A 100 0.22 6.14 -7.92
N THR A 101 -0.74 6.74 -8.62
CA THR A 101 -1.93 7.34 -8.01
C THR A 101 -3.05 6.30 -8.02
N MET A 102 -3.70 6.14 -6.88
CA MET A 102 -4.74 5.15 -6.66
C MET A 102 -5.84 5.68 -5.74
N LYS A 103 -7.01 5.03 -5.75
CA LYS A 103 -8.03 5.30 -4.73
C LYS A 103 -7.49 4.90 -3.37
N ARG A 104 -7.69 5.76 -2.37
CA ARG A 104 -7.34 5.49 -0.98
C ARG A 104 -8.27 4.46 -0.35
N ALA A 105 -9.53 4.42 -0.80
CA ALA A 105 -10.47 3.37 -0.43
C ALA A 105 -10.09 2.05 -1.13
N VAL A 106 -9.96 0.98 -0.34
CA VAL A 106 -9.63 -0.36 -0.82
C VAL A 106 -10.57 -1.38 -0.22
N THR A 107 -10.72 -2.53 -0.85
CA THR A 107 -11.44 -3.67 -0.26
C THR A 107 -10.44 -4.70 0.23
N ILE A 108 -10.45 -4.98 1.53
CA ILE A 108 -9.51 -5.90 2.16
C ILE A 108 -10.27 -6.87 3.08
N SER A 109 -9.80 -8.09 3.21
CA SER A 109 -10.27 -9.02 4.24
C SER A 109 -9.10 -9.64 4.99
N GLY A 110 -9.35 -10.05 6.22
CA GLY A 110 -8.39 -10.75 7.06
C GLY A 110 -8.66 -10.50 8.53
N GLY A 111 -7.77 -11.01 9.37
CA GLY A 111 -7.84 -10.78 10.79
C GLY A 111 -6.83 -11.59 11.59
N GLY A 112 -7.05 -11.60 12.90
CA GLY A 112 -6.28 -12.41 13.84
C GLY A 112 -5.94 -11.70 15.14
N THR A 113 -5.32 -12.44 16.06
CA THR A 113 -4.87 -11.95 17.38
C THR A 113 -3.70 -10.97 17.28
N ALA A 114 -2.93 -11.05 16.18
CA ALA A 114 -1.84 -10.12 15.92
C ALA A 114 -2.32 -8.67 15.88
N LEU A 115 -3.59 -8.41 15.57
CA LEU A 115 -4.18 -7.06 15.53
C LEU A 115 -4.55 -6.49 16.91
N SER A 116 -4.20 -7.19 17.99
CA SER A 116 -4.58 -6.85 19.35
C SER A 116 -3.41 -6.88 20.33
N LYS A 117 -3.51 -6.04 21.37
CA LYS A 117 -2.60 -6.04 22.51
C LYS A 117 -3.11 -6.86 23.71
N SER A 118 -4.34 -7.37 23.65
CA SER A 118 -5.06 -8.04 24.74
C SER A 118 -5.54 -9.45 24.37
N ASP A 119 -4.82 -10.15 23.48
CA ASP A 119 -5.10 -11.51 22.98
C ASP A 119 -6.47 -11.73 22.31
N GLN A 120 -7.27 -10.68 22.12
CA GLN A 120 -8.52 -10.76 21.36
C GLN A 120 -8.23 -10.69 19.86
N ALA A 121 -8.83 -11.57 19.07
CA ALA A 121 -8.70 -11.50 17.63
C ALA A 121 -9.64 -10.45 17.03
N CYS A 122 -9.21 -9.82 15.93
CA CYS A 122 -10.03 -8.87 15.18
C CYS A 122 -10.09 -9.28 13.73
N TYR A 123 -11.29 -9.27 13.15
CA TYR A 123 -11.56 -9.66 11.78
C TYR A 123 -12.36 -8.56 11.10
N THR A 124 -12.05 -8.29 9.83
CA THR A 124 -12.89 -7.45 8.96
C THR A 124 -14.28 -8.08 8.80
N ASP A 125 -15.40 -7.35 8.88
CA ASP A 125 -16.76 -7.94 8.93
C ASP A 125 -17.74 -7.44 7.85
N GLY A 126 -17.24 -6.67 6.89
CA GLY A 126 -18.04 -6.02 5.83
C GLY A 126 -18.56 -4.64 6.21
N THR A 127 -18.39 -4.19 7.45
CA THR A 127 -18.77 -2.85 7.91
C THR A 127 -17.78 -1.81 7.37
N ALA A 128 -18.14 -1.17 6.25
CA ALA A 128 -17.29 -0.20 5.57
C ALA A 128 -16.91 1.00 6.46
N GLY A 129 -15.65 1.42 6.34
CA GLY A 129 -15.19 2.73 6.79
C GLY A 129 -15.50 3.83 5.79
N THR A 130 -15.12 5.05 6.15
CA THR A 130 -15.15 6.25 5.29
C THR A 130 -13.76 6.89 5.27
N ASN A 131 -13.56 7.87 4.38
CA ASN A 131 -12.29 8.59 4.26
C ASN A 131 -11.88 9.39 5.52
N THR A 132 -12.79 9.55 6.48
CA THR A 132 -12.55 10.22 7.77
C THR A 132 -12.69 9.29 8.98
N THR A 133 -13.30 8.11 8.80
CA THR A 133 -13.70 7.22 9.88
C THR A 133 -13.33 5.78 9.50
N SER A 134 -12.31 5.21 10.12
CA SER A 134 -11.87 3.83 9.81
C SER A 134 -12.98 2.79 9.98
N ALA A 135 -12.87 1.63 9.32
CA ALA A 135 -13.82 0.53 9.49
C ALA A 135 -13.69 -0.12 10.87
N LEU A 136 -14.81 -0.62 11.41
CA LEU A 136 -14.80 -1.56 12.52
C LEU A 136 -14.80 -2.99 11.95
N GLY A 137 -14.87 -3.99 12.83
CA GLY A 137 -15.00 -5.39 12.46
C GLY A 137 -15.60 -6.22 13.58
N SER A 138 -15.22 -7.49 13.62
CA SER A 138 -15.73 -8.48 14.56
C SER A 138 -14.61 -9.10 15.39
N THR A 139 -14.98 -9.64 16.55
CA THR A 139 -14.12 -10.49 17.37
C THR A 139 -14.23 -11.98 17.02
N THR A 140 -15.10 -12.32 16.06
CA THR A 140 -15.39 -13.69 15.63
C THR A 140 -14.83 -13.97 14.24
N ALA A 141 -14.01 -15.02 14.10
CA ALA A 141 -13.38 -15.38 12.84
C ALA A 141 -14.36 -15.71 11.71
N GLY A 142 -15.53 -16.26 12.04
CA GLY A 142 -16.57 -16.63 11.08
C GLY A 142 -17.25 -15.43 10.39
N ASP A 143 -17.04 -14.22 10.91
CA ASP A 143 -17.58 -12.99 10.34
C ASP A 143 -16.63 -12.37 9.30
N GLU A 144 -15.45 -12.96 9.05
CA GLU A 144 -14.46 -12.41 8.12
C GLU A 144 -15.07 -12.15 6.74
N ALA A 145 -15.09 -10.88 6.33
CA ALA A 145 -15.61 -10.45 5.05
C ALA A 145 -14.82 -9.30 4.43
N ASP A 146 -14.89 -9.22 3.10
CA ASP A 146 -14.39 -8.09 2.30
C ASP A 146 -14.94 -6.78 2.85
N THR A 147 -14.06 -5.94 3.37
CA THR A 147 -14.41 -4.68 4.03
C THR A 147 -13.73 -3.51 3.33
N VAL A 148 -14.50 -2.43 3.12
CA VAL A 148 -13.93 -1.19 2.61
C VAL A 148 -13.18 -0.49 3.73
N VAL A 149 -11.86 -0.39 3.59
CA VAL A 149 -10.98 0.36 4.48
C VAL A 149 -10.21 1.41 3.68
N PHE A 150 -9.52 2.30 4.38
CA PHE A 150 -8.71 3.32 3.75
C PHE A 150 -7.22 3.03 3.97
N MET A 151 -6.41 3.35 2.96
CA MET A 151 -4.96 3.39 3.12
C MET A 151 -4.59 4.53 4.07
N GLY A 152 -3.87 4.19 5.14
CA GLY A 152 -3.55 5.12 6.22
C GLY A 152 -4.75 5.56 7.06
N ILE A 153 -4.45 6.20 8.20
CA ILE A 153 -5.47 6.76 9.11
C ILE A 153 -5.64 8.24 8.82
N SER A 154 -6.89 8.66 8.59
CA SER A 154 -7.22 10.05 8.29
C SER A 154 -6.71 11.02 9.37
N GLY A 155 -6.11 12.13 8.94
CA GLY A 155 -5.59 13.18 9.82
C GLY A 155 -4.32 12.77 10.57
N THR A 156 -3.59 11.76 10.09
CA THR A 156 -2.35 11.28 10.71
C THR A 156 -1.18 11.30 9.73
N THR A 157 0.02 11.14 10.27
CA THR A 157 1.24 10.91 9.49
C THR A 157 1.65 9.46 9.65
N GLY A 158 1.86 8.77 8.53
CA GLY A 158 2.37 7.41 8.49
C GLY A 158 3.85 7.31 8.87
N PRO A 159 4.36 6.07 9.05
CA PRO A 159 5.77 5.84 9.34
C PRO A 159 6.69 6.03 8.13
N ASN A 160 6.14 6.03 6.92
CA ASN A 160 6.88 6.14 5.66
C ASN A 160 6.49 7.43 4.94
N ASP A 161 7.46 8.05 4.26
CA ASP A 161 7.27 9.29 3.50
C ASP A 161 7.08 9.05 1.99
N ASN A 162 7.11 7.78 1.57
CA ASN A 162 6.93 7.36 0.18
C ASN A 162 5.47 7.36 -0.29
N VAL A 163 4.56 7.82 0.56
CA VAL A 163 3.16 8.06 0.24
C VAL A 163 2.74 9.50 0.56
N ASN A 164 1.72 10.01 -0.12
CA ASN A 164 0.99 11.22 0.26
C ASN A 164 -0.44 11.08 -0.26
N THR A 165 -1.40 11.70 0.42
CA THR A 165 -2.75 11.83 -0.14
C THR A 165 -2.82 12.97 -1.15
N THR A 166 -3.82 12.93 -2.02
CA THR A 166 -4.07 13.97 -3.01
C THR A 166 -5.56 14.08 -3.30
N THR A 167 -5.99 15.29 -3.72
CA THR A 167 -7.41 15.58 -3.97
C THR A 167 -7.93 15.00 -5.29
N ALA A 168 -7.06 14.59 -6.22
CA ALA A 168 -7.46 14.06 -7.52
C ALA A 168 -6.58 12.91 -8.01
N GLY A 169 -7.19 11.93 -8.68
CA GLY A 169 -6.51 10.71 -9.15
C GLY A 169 -5.81 10.83 -10.51
N ASP A 170 -5.86 11.98 -11.17
CA ASP A 170 -5.40 12.18 -12.55
C ASP A 170 -4.07 12.96 -12.67
N GLY A 171 -3.45 13.30 -11.54
CA GLY A 171 -2.22 14.10 -11.45
C GLY A 171 -2.44 15.61 -11.41
N THR A 172 -3.69 16.08 -11.30
CA THR A 172 -4.03 17.51 -11.12
C THR A 172 -4.34 17.89 -9.68
N GLY A 173 -4.23 16.93 -8.76
CA GLY A 173 -4.58 17.10 -7.36
C GLY A 173 -3.68 18.08 -6.63
N THR A 174 -4.15 18.52 -5.47
CA THR A 174 -3.32 19.20 -4.47
C THR A 174 -2.80 18.14 -3.53
N ASP A 175 -1.49 17.94 -3.52
CA ASP A 175 -0.85 16.92 -2.72
C ASP A 175 -0.66 17.37 -1.28
N SER A 176 -0.90 16.47 -0.34
CA SER A 176 -0.51 16.65 1.05
C SER A 176 1.00 16.49 1.22
N THR A 177 1.51 16.82 2.40
CA THR A 177 2.93 16.61 2.71
C THR A 177 3.25 15.12 2.67
N ALA A 178 4.47 14.76 2.23
CA ALA A 178 4.95 13.38 2.25
C ALA A 178 4.73 12.71 3.63
N GLY A 179 4.15 11.51 3.60
CA GLY A 179 3.74 10.72 4.75
C GLY A 179 2.40 11.10 5.37
N VAL A 180 1.76 12.18 4.94
CA VAL A 180 0.49 12.66 5.52
C VAL A 180 -0.71 12.04 4.83
N PHE A 181 -1.71 11.66 5.64
CA PHE A 181 -3.02 11.21 5.19
C PHE A 181 -4.07 12.26 5.52
N ASP A 182 -4.22 13.28 4.68
CA ASP A 182 -5.14 14.38 4.95
C ASP A 182 -6.60 13.90 4.96
N SER A 183 -7.40 14.54 5.81
CA SER A 183 -8.81 14.21 5.95
C SER A 183 -9.60 14.71 4.75
N GLY A 184 -10.32 13.80 4.10
CA GLY A 184 -11.18 14.13 2.96
C GLY A 184 -10.54 13.89 1.59
N ASP A 185 -9.24 13.57 1.54
CA ASP A 185 -8.62 13.11 0.30
C ASP A 185 -9.02 11.67 -0.03
N ASP A 186 -9.47 11.47 -1.26
CA ASP A 186 -9.94 10.17 -1.76
C ASP A 186 -8.86 9.38 -2.52
N TYR A 187 -7.70 10.00 -2.79
CA TYR A 187 -6.60 9.39 -3.53
C TYR A 187 -5.31 9.37 -2.71
N LEU A 188 -4.45 8.42 -3.08
CA LEU A 188 -3.12 8.24 -2.53
C LEU A 188 -2.13 8.18 -3.70
N GLU A 189 -1.02 8.89 -3.56
CA GLU A 189 0.16 8.71 -4.38
C GLU A 189 1.17 7.87 -3.62
N TRP A 190 1.65 6.80 -4.27
CA TRP A 190 2.71 5.94 -3.75
C TRP A 190 3.92 6.01 -4.67
N ARG A 191 5.12 6.07 -4.10
CA ARG A 191 6.39 6.08 -4.83
C ARG A 191 7.22 4.87 -4.45
N GLY A 192 7.65 4.13 -5.48
CA GLY A 192 8.52 2.97 -5.36
C GLY A 192 9.78 3.13 -6.17
N GLU A 193 10.92 2.81 -5.56
CA GLU A 193 12.19 2.72 -6.27
C GLU A 193 12.20 1.50 -7.20
N LEU A 194 12.73 1.67 -8.41
CA LEU A 194 12.91 0.55 -9.34
C LEU A 194 14.10 -0.29 -8.90
N THR A 195 14.03 -1.61 -9.04
CA THR A 195 15.16 -2.50 -8.70
C THR A 195 16.42 -2.21 -9.51
N ALA A 196 16.26 -1.59 -10.68
CA ALA A 196 17.32 -1.05 -11.53
C ALA A 196 16.76 0.10 -12.38
N PRO A 197 17.60 1.07 -12.81
CA PRO A 197 17.15 2.12 -13.71
C PRO A 197 16.59 1.58 -15.02
N PHE A 198 15.47 2.14 -15.47
CA PHE A 198 14.84 1.81 -16.74
C PHE A 198 15.21 2.86 -17.80
N ILE A 199 15.70 2.40 -18.95
CA ILE A 199 15.97 3.24 -20.11
C ILE A 199 15.34 2.57 -21.33
N LEU A 200 14.35 3.22 -21.93
CA LEU A 200 13.77 2.74 -23.19
C LEU A 200 14.77 2.94 -24.32
N LYS A 201 15.18 1.84 -24.95
CA LYS A 201 16.13 1.81 -26.07
C LYS A 201 15.41 1.55 -27.39
N ALA A 202 15.91 2.15 -28.47
CA ALA A 202 15.42 1.87 -29.82
C ALA A 202 15.51 0.37 -30.15
N GLY A 203 14.45 -0.18 -30.75
CA GLY A 203 14.37 -1.60 -31.14
C GLY A 203 14.14 -2.59 -29.99
N SER A 204 13.93 -2.11 -28.75
CA SER A 204 13.59 -2.97 -27.60
C SER A 204 12.07 -3.05 -27.43
N ILE A 205 11.56 -4.22 -27.04
CA ILE A 205 10.16 -4.40 -26.64
C ILE A 205 10.14 -4.33 -25.12
N PRO A 206 9.66 -3.22 -24.51
CA PRO A 206 9.72 -3.08 -23.08
C PRO A 206 8.71 -3.99 -22.38
N SER A 207 9.04 -4.45 -21.18
CA SER A 207 8.15 -5.27 -20.36
C SER A 207 8.30 -4.97 -18.87
N ALA A 208 7.29 -5.31 -18.08
CA ALA A 208 7.28 -5.08 -16.64
C ALA A 208 7.01 -6.38 -15.89
N LYS A 209 7.65 -6.51 -14.73
CA LYS A 209 7.37 -7.53 -13.72
C LYS A 209 7.14 -6.84 -12.39
N ILE A 210 5.97 -7.08 -11.81
CA ILE A 210 5.56 -6.53 -10.52
C ILE A 210 5.24 -7.69 -9.59
N ALA A 211 5.66 -7.61 -8.34
CA ALA A 211 5.31 -8.57 -7.29
C ALA A 211 4.81 -7.84 -6.04
N PHE A 212 3.81 -8.43 -5.38
CA PHE A 212 3.21 -7.91 -4.16
C PHE A 212 3.37 -8.91 -3.02
N GLY A 213 3.67 -8.41 -1.82
CA GLY A 213 3.65 -9.17 -0.57
C GLY A 213 2.64 -8.58 0.41
N THR A 214 1.65 -9.37 0.83
CA THR A 214 0.54 -8.92 1.68
C THR A 214 0.59 -9.45 3.10
N SER A 215 1.74 -9.98 3.56
CA SER A 215 1.90 -10.58 4.89
C SER A 215 1.73 -9.61 6.06
N ALA A 216 1.85 -8.31 5.82
CA ALA A 216 1.63 -7.25 6.80
C ALA A 216 0.76 -6.10 6.23
N ALA A 217 -0.21 -6.45 5.38
CA ALA A 217 -1.01 -5.49 4.62
C ALA A 217 -2.30 -5.03 5.31
N LEU A 218 -2.80 -5.77 6.31
CA LEU A 218 -3.96 -5.37 7.09
C LEU A 218 -3.50 -4.91 8.47
N GLY A 219 -3.86 -3.70 8.88
CA GLY A 219 -3.56 -3.18 10.20
C GLY A 219 -4.82 -2.75 10.96
N PHE A 220 -4.70 -2.69 12.29
CA PHE A 220 -5.73 -2.13 13.17
C PHE A 220 -5.13 -1.01 14.01
N TYR A 221 -5.69 0.19 13.90
CA TYR A 221 -5.26 1.36 14.67
C TYR A 221 -6.14 1.48 15.92
N ASN A 222 -5.51 1.55 17.09
CA ASN A 222 -6.18 1.90 18.34
C ASN A 222 -5.23 2.67 19.25
N THR A 223 -5.67 3.83 19.73
CA THR A 223 -4.90 4.63 20.70
C THR A 223 -5.07 4.14 22.14
N ASN A 224 -6.13 3.37 22.42
CA ASN A 224 -6.30 2.70 23.69
C ASN A 224 -5.38 1.48 23.77
N THR A 225 -4.56 1.41 24.81
CA THR A 225 -3.59 0.33 25.04
C THR A 225 -4.11 -0.77 25.95
N THR A 226 -5.29 -0.61 26.55
CA THR A 226 -5.86 -1.55 27.54
C THR A 226 -7.05 -2.34 27.01
N ASN A 227 -7.57 -1.97 25.84
CA ASN A 227 -8.57 -2.74 25.09
C ASN A 227 -8.32 -2.64 23.59
N ASN A 228 -8.86 -3.58 22.83
CA ASN A 228 -8.90 -3.55 21.37
C ASN A 228 -10.37 -3.63 20.93
N ASP A 229 -11.12 -2.54 21.05
CA ASP A 229 -12.54 -2.54 20.69
C ASP A 229 -12.70 -2.63 19.16
N CYS A 230 -12.62 -3.85 18.63
CA CYS A 230 -12.67 -4.11 17.19
C CYS A 230 -14.07 -3.96 16.63
N ASP A 231 -15.09 -4.14 17.45
CA ASP A 231 -16.51 -4.06 17.13
C ASP A 231 -17.19 -2.77 17.61
N THR A 232 -16.51 -1.98 18.43
CA THR A 232 -17.11 -0.84 19.11
C THR A 232 -16.23 0.39 19.08
N ARG A 233 -16.88 1.56 18.96
CA ARG A 233 -16.20 2.86 18.86
C ARG A 233 -16.45 3.73 20.07
N ALA A 234 -15.40 3.93 20.88
CA ALA A 234 -15.39 5.02 21.85
C ALA A 234 -15.52 6.38 21.13
N ALA A 235 -16.47 7.20 21.57
CA ALA A 235 -16.74 8.50 20.95
C ALA A 235 -15.48 9.39 20.94
N GLY A 236 -15.17 9.98 19.78
CA GLY A 236 -14.05 10.91 19.63
C GLY A 236 -12.66 10.27 19.46
N VAL A 237 -12.56 8.94 19.37
CA VAL A 237 -11.29 8.25 19.14
C VAL A 237 -11.22 7.73 17.71
N ALA A 238 -10.19 8.09 16.95
CA ALA A 238 -9.88 7.41 15.70
C ALA A 238 -9.36 6.01 16.02
N HIS A 239 -10.07 4.97 15.59
CA HIS A 239 -9.65 3.58 15.68
C HIS A 239 -10.34 2.76 14.60
N GLY A 240 -9.78 1.61 14.27
CA GLY A 240 -10.33 0.71 13.28
C GLY A 240 -9.29 0.18 12.30
N PHE A 241 -9.77 -0.60 11.35
CA PHE A 241 -8.94 -1.18 10.30
C PHE A 241 -8.44 -0.13 9.32
N TYR A 242 -7.24 -0.36 8.81
CA TYR A 242 -6.66 0.38 7.70
C TYR A 242 -5.82 -0.54 6.83
N ALA A 243 -5.65 -0.16 5.57
CA ALA A 243 -4.74 -0.84 4.67
C ALA A 243 -3.33 -0.32 4.90
N ALA A 244 -2.44 -1.21 5.32
CA ALA A 244 -1.02 -0.94 5.38
C ALA A 244 -0.40 -1.09 3.98
N GLU A 245 0.74 -0.45 3.80
CA GLU A 245 1.55 -0.60 2.60
C GLU A 245 1.99 -2.07 2.43
N PRO A 246 1.69 -2.72 1.29
CA PRO A 246 2.21 -4.04 0.98
C PRO A 246 3.68 -3.95 0.55
N ASP A 247 4.41 -5.07 0.61
CA ASP A 247 5.72 -5.13 -0.04
C ASP A 247 5.53 -5.09 -1.56
N VAL A 248 6.30 -4.25 -2.26
CA VAL A 248 6.22 -4.13 -3.72
C VAL A 248 7.61 -4.26 -4.33
N THR A 249 7.76 -5.09 -5.35
CA THR A 249 9.00 -5.17 -6.15
C THR A 249 8.68 -4.92 -7.61
N ILE A 250 9.42 -3.99 -8.22
CA ILE A 250 9.20 -3.55 -9.61
C ILE A 250 10.48 -3.74 -10.41
N THR A 251 10.39 -4.51 -11.49
CA THR A 251 11.46 -4.63 -12.47
C THR A 251 10.93 -4.35 -13.86
N LEU A 252 11.60 -3.44 -14.57
CA LEU A 252 11.29 -3.06 -15.94
C LEU A 252 12.44 -3.52 -16.85
N TYR A 253 12.10 -3.97 -18.06
CA TYR A 253 13.04 -4.49 -19.07
C TYR A 253 12.85 -3.80 -20.41
#